data_AF-A0A8X8CD12-F1
#
_entry.id   AF-A0A8X8CD12-F1
#
_cell.length_a   1.000
_cell.length_b   1.000
_cell.length_c   1.000
_cell.angle_alpha   90.00
_cell.angle_beta   90.00
_cell.angle_gamma   90.00
#
_symmetry.space_group_name_H-M   'P 1'
#
loop_
_entity.id
_entity.type
_entity.pdbx_description
1 polymer ?
#
loop_
_entity_poly.entity_id
_entity_poly.type
_entity_poly.pdbx_seq_one_letter_code
_entity_poly.pdbx_strand_id
1 'polypeptide(L)'
;MASSKFCLNIAGDTPSSNRLFDAIANQCVPVIISDGIELPFEDVLDYSEFGVFVRASDAEIAPHFEYRYPSQPGDAVDMVCEAVLRKKSSVQFRHYRKNRYTRSEALLKRI
;
A
#
# COMPACT_ATOMS: atom_id res chain seq x y z
N MET A 1 -10.61 -13.88 -2.09
CA MET A 1 -11.32 -12.59 -2.03
C MET A 1 -12.79 -12.69 -2.44
N ALA A 2 -13.25 -13.75 -3.10
CA ALA A 2 -14.62 -13.86 -3.61
C ALA A 2 -15.77 -13.96 -2.57
N SER A 3 -15.47 -14.06 -1.27
CA SER A 3 -16.49 -14.03 -0.21
C SER A 3 -16.59 -12.69 0.51
N SER A 4 -15.64 -11.78 0.30
CA SER A 4 -15.69 -10.46 0.92
C SER A 4 -16.62 -9.54 0.13
N LYS A 5 -17.47 -8.81 0.83
CA LYS A 5 -18.31 -7.78 0.22
C LYS A 5 -17.55 -6.48 -0.05
N PHE A 6 -16.52 -6.21 0.77
CA PHE A 6 -15.71 -5.01 0.71
C PHE A 6 -14.25 -5.36 0.48
N CYS A 7 -13.59 -4.62 -0.40
CA CYS A 7 -12.19 -4.80 -0.74
C CYS A 7 -11.43 -3.51 -0.46
N LEU A 8 -10.52 -3.59 0.51
CA LEU A 8 -9.71 -2.45 0.92
C LEU A 8 -8.64 -2.15 -0.13
N ASN A 9 -8.64 -0.92 -0.63
CA ASN A 9 -7.75 -0.40 -1.66
C ASN A 9 -7.03 0.84 -1.10
N ILE A 10 -5.86 0.63 -0.52
CA ILE A 10 -4.99 1.71 -0.05
C ILE A 10 -4.03 2.09 -1.17
N ALA A 11 -3.82 3.39 -1.40
CA ALA A 11 -2.81 3.87 -2.33
C ALA A 11 -1.42 3.29 -2.00
N GLY A 12 -0.74 2.83 -3.04
CA GLY A 12 0.66 2.39 -2.95
C GLY A 12 1.61 3.47 -3.47
N ASP A 13 2.87 3.10 -3.61
CA ASP A 13 3.91 3.90 -4.27
C ASP A 13 3.75 3.95 -5.80
N THR A 14 2.93 3.05 -6.35
CA THR A 14 2.70 2.88 -7.78
C THR A 14 1.20 2.80 -8.07
N PRO A 15 0.68 3.61 -9.01
CA PRO A 15 -0.74 3.58 -9.37
C PRO A 15 -1.13 2.34 -10.19
N SER A 16 -0.14 1.60 -10.74
CA SER A 16 -0.33 0.43 -11.59
C SER A 16 -0.72 -0.86 -10.85
N SER A 17 -1.16 -0.77 -9.60
CA SER A 17 -1.55 -1.94 -8.82
C SER A 17 -2.87 -2.53 -9.32
N ASN A 18 -2.94 -3.85 -9.50
CA ASN A 18 -4.17 -4.53 -9.96
C ASN A 18 -5.29 -4.60 -8.90
N ARG A 19 -5.10 -4.07 -7.69
CA ARG A 19 -6.04 -4.24 -6.56
C ARG A 19 -7.47 -3.77 -6.89
N LEU A 20 -7.60 -2.63 -7.57
CA LEU A 20 -8.90 -2.09 -7.99
C LEU A 20 -9.52 -2.93 -9.11
N PHE A 21 -8.73 -3.34 -10.10
CA PHE A 21 -9.19 -4.26 -11.15
C PHE A 21 -9.70 -5.58 -10.59
N ASP A 22 -8.96 -6.18 -9.66
CA ASP A 22 -9.34 -7.42 -8.98
C ASP A 22 -10.61 -7.24 -8.15
N ALA A 23 -10.78 -6.10 -7.48
CA ALA A 23 -12.00 -5.80 -6.71
C ALA A 23 -13.24 -5.77 -7.62
N ILE A 24 -13.16 -5.08 -8.76
CA ILE A 24 -14.25 -4.97 -9.75
C ILE A 24 -14.56 -6.34 -10.36
N ALA A 25 -13.53 -7.07 -10.80
CA ALA A 25 -13.68 -8.39 -11.41
C ALA A 25 -14.32 -9.41 -10.45
N ASN A 26 -14.12 -9.25 -9.14
CA ASN A 26 -14.73 -10.08 -8.11
C ASN A 26 -16.05 -9.52 -7.55
N GLN A 27 -16.63 -8.48 -8.17
CA GLN A 27 -17.87 -7.83 -7.72
C GLN A 27 -17.83 -7.37 -6.25
N CYS A 28 -16.66 -6.94 -5.82
CA CYS A 28 -16.39 -6.48 -4.48
C CYS A 28 -16.46 -4.95 -4.43
N VAL A 29 -17.16 -4.40 -3.44
CA VAL A 29 -17.26 -2.94 -3.24
C VAL A 29 -15.87 -2.40 -2.85
N PRO A 30 -15.23 -1.54 -3.65
CA PRO A 30 -13.91 -1.02 -3.34
C PRO A 30 -14.02 0.05 -2.24
N VAL A 31 -13.26 -0.14 -1.16
CA VAL A 31 -13.04 0.88 -0.12
C VAL A 31 -11.69 1.52 -0.39
N ILE A 32 -11.73 2.72 -0.93
CA ILE A 32 -10.58 3.44 -1.48
C ILE A 32 -10.09 4.44 -0.43
N ILE A 33 -8.87 4.23 0.07
CA ILE A 33 -8.21 5.15 0.99
C ILE A 33 -7.08 5.85 0.24
N SER A 34 -7.38 7.03 -0.28
CA SER A 34 -6.43 7.88 -1.02
C SER A 34 -7.03 9.26 -1.28
N ASP A 35 -6.20 10.30 -1.28
CA ASP A 35 -6.60 11.66 -1.65
C ASP A 35 -6.32 11.99 -3.13
N GLY A 36 -5.63 11.09 -3.85
CA GLY A 36 -5.20 11.33 -5.24
C GLY A 36 -4.77 10.06 -5.94
N ILE A 37 -5.73 9.20 -6.27
CA ILE A 37 -5.50 7.97 -7.04
C ILE A 37 -6.23 8.05 -8.38
N GLU A 38 -5.58 7.60 -9.44
CA GLU A 38 -6.20 7.40 -10.75
C GLU A 38 -7.02 6.11 -10.72
N LEU A 39 -8.29 6.17 -11.11
CA LEU A 39 -9.19 5.03 -11.01
C LEU A 39 -9.27 4.30 -12.36
N PRO A 40 -9.29 2.95 -12.36
CA PRO A 40 -9.39 2.23 -13.61
C PRO A 40 -10.76 2.44 -14.26
N PHE A 41 -10.75 2.79 -15.54
CA PHE A 41 -11.96 3.09 -16.33
C PHE A 41 -12.80 4.22 -15.74
N GLU A 42 -12.19 5.24 -15.13
CA GLU A 42 -12.90 6.39 -14.56
C GLU A 42 -13.72 7.21 -15.56
N ASP A 43 -13.43 7.04 -16.85
CA ASP A 43 -14.17 7.60 -17.98
C ASP A 43 -15.45 6.83 -18.32
N VAL A 44 -15.56 5.58 -17.85
CA VAL A 44 -16.68 4.67 -18.14
C VAL A 44 -17.49 4.31 -16.89
N LEU A 45 -16.83 4.16 -15.74
CA LEU A 45 -17.42 3.72 -14.49
C LEU A 45 -17.57 4.89 -13.51
N ASP A 46 -18.79 5.13 -13.05
CA ASP A 46 -19.04 6.09 -11.98
C ASP A 46 -18.81 5.43 -10.61
N TYR A 47 -17.61 5.63 -10.07
CA TYR A 47 -17.26 5.11 -8.75
C TYR A 47 -18.07 5.74 -7.61
N SER A 48 -18.77 6.86 -7.83
CA SER A 48 -19.63 7.44 -6.78
C SER A 48 -20.86 6.58 -6.49
N GLU A 49 -21.26 5.71 -7.41
CA GLU A 49 -22.41 4.82 -7.25
C GLU A 49 -22.11 3.58 -6.39
N PHE A 50 -20.85 3.10 -6.39
CA PHE A 50 -20.49 1.83 -5.76
C PHE A 50 -19.18 1.85 -4.96
N GLY A 51 -18.36 2.88 -5.07
CA GLY A 51 -17.10 3.02 -4.33
C GLY A 51 -17.30 3.74 -3.01
N VAL A 52 -16.56 3.32 -1.98
CA VAL A 52 -16.46 4.04 -0.71
C VAL A 52 -15.13 4.77 -0.68
N PHE A 53 -15.15 6.09 -0.60
CA PHE A 53 -13.95 6.92 -0.53
C PHE A 53 -13.71 7.40 0.91
N VAL A 54 -12.48 7.20 1.38
CA VAL A 54 -12.01 7.66 2.69
C VAL A 54 -10.76 8.49 2.46
N ARG A 55 -10.74 9.70 3.01
CA ARG A 55 -9.52 10.53 2.96
C ARG A 55 -8.42 9.86 3.78
N ALA A 56 -7.18 9.94 3.29
CA ALA A 56 -6.06 9.33 4.00
C ALA A 56 -5.92 9.91 5.42
N SER A 57 -6.18 11.20 5.59
CA SER A 57 -6.16 11.89 6.88
C SER A 57 -7.23 11.44 7.88
N ASP A 58 -8.36 10.91 7.42
CA ASP A 58 -9.46 10.46 8.29
C ASP A 58 -9.29 9.01 8.76
N ALA A 59 -8.41 8.24 8.12
CA ALA A 59 -8.09 6.90 8.56
C ALA A 59 -7.11 6.95 9.73
N GLU A 60 -7.57 6.62 10.95
CA GLU A 60 -6.71 6.54 12.16
C GLU A 60 -5.47 5.66 11.95
N ILE A 61 -5.61 4.67 11.08
CA ILE A 61 -4.57 3.71 10.71
C ILE A 61 -3.60 4.20 9.63
N ALA A 62 -3.86 5.33 8.98
CA ALA A 62 -3.03 5.85 7.89
C ALA A 62 -1.52 5.91 8.22
N PRO A 63 -1.09 6.32 9.43
CA PRO A 63 0.33 6.30 9.79
C PRO A 63 1.00 4.92 9.70
N HIS A 64 0.23 3.83 9.78
CA HIS A 64 0.75 2.46 9.80
C HIS A 64 0.86 1.83 8.41
N PHE A 65 0.17 2.37 7.40
CA PHE A 65 0.16 1.81 6.04
C PHE A 65 0.96 2.65 5.04
N GLU A 66 1.16 3.94 5.32
CA GLU A 66 2.01 4.80 4.51
C GLU A 66 3.49 4.63 4.87
N TYR A 67 4.33 4.49 3.85
CA TYR A 67 5.78 4.58 4.03
C TYR A 67 6.20 6.04 4.12
N ARG A 68 6.89 6.42 5.20
CA ARG A 68 7.51 7.74 5.33
C ARG A 68 9.01 7.60 5.14
N TYR A 69 9.61 8.31 4.18
CA TYR A 69 11.07 8.32 4.01
C TYR A 69 11.72 9.41 4.87
N PRO A 70 12.76 9.10 5.67
CA PRO A 70 13.23 7.77 6.04
C PRO A 70 12.26 7.08 7.02
N SER A 71 12.24 5.74 7.01
CA SER A 71 11.30 4.93 7.79
C SER A 71 11.19 5.37 9.25
N GLN A 72 9.95 5.52 9.73
CA GLN A 72 9.61 5.95 11.08
C GLN A 72 9.11 4.78 11.94
N PRO A 73 9.33 4.80 13.26
CA PRO A 73 8.78 3.77 14.16
C PRO A 73 7.26 3.64 14.01
N GLY A 74 6.79 2.41 13.79
CA GLY A 74 5.37 2.11 13.61
C GLY A 74 4.82 2.38 12.20
N ASP A 75 5.64 2.78 11.23
CA ASP A 75 5.25 2.81 9.82
C ASP A 75 5.22 1.40 9.20
N ALA A 76 4.71 1.28 7.97
CA ALA A 76 4.56 -0.01 7.29
C ALA A 76 5.90 -0.77 7.15
N VAL A 77 7.00 -0.06 6.86
CA VAL A 77 8.31 -0.67 6.64
C VAL A 77 8.92 -1.13 7.96
N ASP A 78 8.80 -0.33 9.01
CA ASP A 78 9.23 -0.65 10.36
C ASP A 78 8.47 -1.88 10.90
N MET A 79 7.15 -1.89 10.78
CA MET A 79 6.32 -3.02 11.18
C MET A 79 6.67 -4.33 10.45
N VAL A 80 6.87 -4.27 9.12
CA VAL A 80 7.32 -5.43 8.34
C VAL A 80 8.71 -5.88 8.78
N CYS A 81 9.60 -4.93 9.02
CA CYS A 81 10.95 -5.21 9.51
C CYS A 81 10.94 -5.92 10.87
N GLU A 82 10.14 -5.43 11.82
CA GLU A 82 9.95 -6.04 13.14
C GLU A 82 9.33 -7.44 13.06
N ALA A 83 8.32 -7.63 12.20
CA ALA A 83 7.71 -8.94 11.99
C ALA A 83 8.70 -9.96 11.40
N VAL A 84 9.58 -9.53 10.49
CA VAL A 84 10.64 -10.38 9.93
C VAL A 84 11.73 -10.65 10.96
N LEU A 85 12.12 -9.66 11.77
CA LEU A 85 13.09 -9.81 12.86
C LEU A 85 12.67 -10.88 13.87
N ARG A 86 11.37 -10.98 14.16
CA ARG A 86 10.83 -12.06 15.01
C ARG A 86 10.96 -13.45 14.40
N LYS A 87 11.12 -13.56 13.07
CA LYS A 87 11.15 -14.83 12.32
C LYS A 87 12.53 -15.21 11.78
N LYS A 88 13.50 -14.29 11.76
CA LYS A 88 14.85 -14.48 11.18
C LYS A 88 15.92 -14.02 12.15
N SER A 89 17.11 -14.63 12.10
CA SER A 89 18.21 -14.18 12.95
C SER A 89 18.59 -12.73 12.65
N SER A 90 18.90 -11.97 13.69
CA SER A 90 19.21 -10.54 13.63
C SER A 90 20.38 -10.22 12.70
N VAL A 91 21.29 -11.18 12.48
CA VAL A 91 22.42 -11.09 11.53
C VAL A 91 21.94 -11.12 10.07
N GLN A 92 21.11 -12.10 9.69
CA GLN A 92 20.58 -12.19 8.33
C GLN A 92 19.70 -10.99 7.99
N PHE A 93 18.93 -10.51 8.98
CA PHE A 93 18.07 -9.36 8.80
C PHE A 93 18.85 -8.06 8.55
N ARG A 94 19.92 -7.80 9.31
CA ARG A 94 20.79 -6.63 9.12
C ARG A 94 21.36 -6.55 7.70
N HIS A 95 21.75 -7.70 7.13
CA HIS A 95 22.23 -7.78 5.75
C HIS A 95 21.14 -7.42 4.74
N TYR A 96 19.94 -8.00 4.87
CA TYR A 96 18.81 -7.70 3.99
C TYR A 96 18.35 -6.23 4.08
N ARG A 97 18.28 -5.66 5.29
CA ARG A 97 17.89 -4.27 5.51
C ARG A 97 18.86 -3.30 4.83
N LYS A 98 20.18 -3.51 5.00
CA LYS A 98 21.21 -2.71 4.33
C LYS A 98 21.11 -2.79 2.81
N ASN A 99 20.98 -3.98 2.24
CA ASN A 99 20.87 -4.17 0.79
C ASN A 99 19.61 -3.55 0.18
N ARG A 100 18.50 -3.51 0.92
CA ARG A 100 17.26 -2.89 0.43
C ARG A 100 17.41 -1.37 0.28
N TYR A 101 17.98 -0.69 1.28
CA TYR A 101 18.17 0.76 1.24
C TYR A 101 19.20 1.19 0.20
N THR A 102 20.34 0.50 0.08
CA THR A 102 21.33 0.81 -0.98
C THR A 102 20.75 0.65 -2.37
N ARG A 103 19.89 -0.36 -2.59
CA ARG A 103 19.24 -0.58 -3.88
C ARG A 103 18.20 0.50 -4.20
N SER A 104 17.42 0.94 -3.21
CA SER A 104 16.46 2.04 -3.37
C SER A 104 17.16 3.38 -3.65
N GLU A 105 18.22 3.73 -2.91
CA GLU A 105 19.02 4.93 -3.19
C GLU A 105 19.70 4.88 -4.57
N ALA A 106 20.21 3.71 -4.97
CA ALA A 106 20.78 3.53 -6.31
C ALA A 106 19.73 3.64 -7.42
N LEU A 107 18.47 3.28 -7.16
CA LEU A 107 17.38 3.44 -8.13
C LEU A 107 16.98 4.92 -8.26
N LEU A 108 16.87 5.63 -7.13
CA LEU A 108 16.57 7.07 -7.09
C LEU A 108 17.65 7.93 -7.74
N LYS A 109 18.92 7.50 -7.70
CA LYS A 109 20.05 8.17 -8.38
C LYS A 109 20.13 7.89 -9.89
N ARG A 110 19.29 7.01 -10.43
CA ARG A 110 19.28 6.62 -11.86
C ARG A 110 18.12 7.23 -12.64
N ILE A 111 17.29 8.03 -11.97
CA ILE A 111 16.22 8.86 -12.53
C ILE A 111 16.72 10.30 -12.47
#